data_AF-A0A2N2CQI2-F1
#
_entry.id   AF-A0A2N2CQI2-F1
#
_cell.length_a   1.000
_cell.length_b   1.000
_cell.length_c   1.000
_cell.angle_alpha   90.00
_cell.angle_beta   90.00
_cell.angle_gamma   90.00
#
_symmetry.space_group_name_H-M   'P 1'
#
loop_
_entity.id
_entity.type
_entity.pdbx_description
1 polymer ?
#
loop_
_entity_poly.entity_id
_entity_poly.type
_entity_poly.pdbx_seq_one_letter_code
_entity_poly.pdbx_strand_id
1 'polypeptide(L)'
;MTDMNELKGKFLNTLGTVAGKTRGYAEKAAEKAKDVARIAKLNMELGAEKDTIEKAFLEIGKLYYETHKNAPDGFFVQLCDEISLANDNISKILSELDDLKSGLSSKDCDIEVEFTEVTVDTPEVKVATEEDFVKEGSDGEDIPEQPEEKTE
;
A
#
# COMPACT_ATOMS: atom_id res chain seq x y z
N MET A 1 27.61 -16.98 67.33
CA MET A 1 26.41 -16.96 66.45
C MET A 1 26.07 -15.54 65.96
N THR A 2 26.97 -14.56 66.07
CA THR A 2 26.63 -13.13 65.91
C THR A 2 26.80 -12.63 64.47
N ASP A 3 27.75 -13.17 63.70
CA ASP A 3 28.08 -12.67 62.35
C ASP A 3 27.00 -12.87 61.29
N MET A 4 26.19 -13.95 61.38
CA MET A 4 25.20 -14.28 60.35
C MET A 4 23.97 -13.36 60.38
N ASN A 5 23.62 -12.80 61.54
CA ASN A 5 22.52 -11.83 61.65
C ASN A 5 22.95 -10.44 61.19
N GLU A 6 24.22 -10.07 61.40
CA GLU A 6 24.76 -8.80 60.93
C GLU A 6 24.90 -8.78 59.40
N LEU A 7 25.29 -9.91 58.80
CA LEU A 7 25.35 -10.06 57.34
C LEU A 7 23.96 -9.99 56.68
N LYS A 8 22.96 -10.66 57.27
CA LYS A 8 21.56 -10.57 56.81
C LYS A 8 21.01 -9.16 56.95
N GLY A 9 21.31 -8.47 58.06
CA GLY A 9 20.91 -7.09 58.29
C GLY A 9 21.53 -6.11 57.28
N LYS A 10 22.83 -6.24 56.98
CA LYS A 10 23.53 -5.42 55.98
C LYS A 10 23.00 -5.66 54.56
N PHE A 11 22.70 -6.91 54.22
CA PHE A 11 22.15 -7.26 52.92
C PHE A 11 20.72 -6.71 52.73
N LEU A 12 19.85 -6.87 53.73
CA LEU A 12 18.48 -6.35 53.69
C LEU A 12 18.44 -4.82 53.68
N ASN A 13 19.33 -4.15 54.43
CA ASN A 13 19.38 -2.67 54.43
C ASN A 13 19.93 -2.10 53.12
N THR A 14 20.86 -2.81 52.47
CA THR A 14 21.37 -2.47 51.12
C THR A 14 20.29 -2.68 50.06
N LEU A 15 19.55 -3.80 50.12
CA LEU A 15 18.41 -4.05 49.22
C LEU A 15 17.30 -3.01 49.40
N GLY A 16 16.95 -2.67 50.65
CA GLY A 16 15.92 -1.68 50.96
C GLY A 16 16.26 -0.27 50.46
N THR A 17 17.53 0.13 50.54
CA THR A 17 18.00 1.45 50.06
C THR A 17 18.04 1.53 48.53
N VAL A 18 18.33 0.43 47.84
CA VAL A 18 18.27 0.34 46.37
C VAL A 18 16.81 0.31 45.87
N ALA A 19 15.92 -0.39 46.56
CA ALA A 19 14.50 -0.49 46.20
C ALA A 19 13.78 0.87 46.20
N GLY A 20 14.14 1.77 47.13
CA GLY A 20 13.59 3.13 47.18
C GLY A 20 14.00 4.01 45.98
N LYS A 21 15.20 3.80 45.43
CA LYS A 21 15.70 4.52 44.25
C LYS A 21 15.17 3.90 42.95
N THR A 22 14.95 2.59 42.87
CA THR A 22 14.45 1.92 41.67
C THR A 22 12.96 2.15 41.41
N ARG A 23 12.15 2.44 42.43
CA ARG A 23 10.71 2.72 42.24
C ARG A 23 10.44 3.93 41.34
N GLY A 24 11.19 5.02 41.52
CA GLY A 24 11.07 6.20 40.65
C GLY A 24 11.55 5.96 39.22
N TYR A 25 12.47 5.00 39.00
CA TYR A 25 12.85 4.56 37.65
C TYR A 25 11.80 3.62 37.04
N ALA A 26 11.18 2.75 37.84
CA ALA A 26 10.12 1.85 37.40
C ALA A 26 8.86 2.62 36.96
N GLU A 27 8.48 3.66 37.70
CA GLU A 27 7.33 4.53 37.33
C GLU A 27 7.61 5.28 36.02
N LYS A 28 8.80 5.86 35.84
CA LYS A 28 9.22 6.50 34.57
C LYS A 28 9.33 5.51 33.41
N ALA A 29 9.79 4.30 33.66
CA ALA A 29 9.86 3.23 32.65
C ALA A 29 8.45 2.80 32.22
N ALA A 30 7.51 2.70 33.18
CA ALA A 30 6.12 2.36 32.90
C ALA A 30 5.40 3.46 32.08
N GLU A 31 5.64 4.74 32.36
CA GLU A 31 5.12 5.85 31.53
C GLU A 31 5.67 5.78 30.10
N LYS A 32 6.99 5.64 29.93
CA LYS A 32 7.59 5.48 28.60
C LYS A 32 7.05 4.27 27.85
N ALA A 33 6.81 3.15 28.54
CA ALA A 33 6.22 1.97 27.93
C ALA A 33 4.79 2.23 27.42
N LYS A 34 3.98 3.01 28.17
CA LYS A 34 2.65 3.43 27.72
C LYS A 34 2.72 4.32 26.49
N ASP A 35 3.68 5.25 26.45
CA ASP A 35 3.86 6.12 25.29
C ASP A 35 4.29 5.32 24.05
N VAL A 36 5.24 4.38 24.19
CA VAL A 36 5.65 3.49 23.10
C VAL A 36 4.48 2.62 22.63
N ALA A 37 3.68 2.08 23.53
CA ALA A 37 2.49 1.31 23.17
C ALA A 37 1.47 2.19 22.41
N ARG A 38 1.31 3.45 22.81
CA ARG A 38 0.42 4.40 22.13
C ARG A 38 0.96 4.76 20.75
N ILE A 39 2.26 5.00 20.61
CA ILE A 39 2.92 5.25 19.32
C ILE A 39 2.73 4.04 18.40
N ALA A 40 2.96 2.83 18.90
CA ALA A 40 2.76 1.61 18.12
C ALA A 40 1.31 1.47 17.64
N LYS A 41 0.33 1.74 18.51
CA LYS A 41 -1.09 1.75 18.14
C LYS A 41 -1.38 2.80 17.06
N LEU A 42 -0.92 4.03 17.23
CA LEU A 42 -1.12 5.11 16.27
C LEU A 42 -0.48 4.81 14.91
N ASN A 43 0.71 4.20 14.89
CA ASN A 43 1.36 3.79 13.65
C ASN A 43 0.59 2.68 12.94
N MET A 44 -0.02 1.74 13.67
CA MET A 44 -0.86 0.71 13.09
C MET A 44 -2.14 1.30 12.49
N GLU A 45 -2.80 2.22 13.20
CA GLU A 45 -3.96 2.95 12.69
C GLU A 45 -3.60 3.79 11.45
N LEU A 46 -2.45 4.46 11.46
CA LEU A 46 -1.94 5.21 10.30
C LEU A 46 -1.71 4.30 9.08
N GLY A 47 -1.16 3.11 9.28
CA GLY A 47 -0.99 2.13 8.21
C GLY A 47 -2.34 1.71 7.63
N ALA A 48 -3.30 1.34 8.50
CA ALA A 48 -4.63 0.93 8.07
C ALA A 48 -5.39 2.04 7.29
N GLU A 49 -5.25 3.30 7.70
CA GLU A 49 -5.87 4.42 7.00
C GLU A 49 -5.22 4.67 5.63
N LYS A 50 -3.89 4.56 5.53
CA LYS A 50 -3.18 4.63 4.24
C LYS A 50 -3.64 3.54 3.29
N ASP A 51 -3.72 2.30 3.76
CA ASP A 51 -4.22 1.17 2.96
C ASP A 51 -5.66 1.41 2.50
N THR A 52 -6.48 2.04 3.35
CA THR A 52 -7.87 2.38 3.01
C THR A 52 -7.92 3.42 1.89
N ILE A 53 -7.07 4.45 1.95
CA ILE A 53 -6.95 5.47 0.89
C ILE A 53 -6.48 4.84 -0.42
N GLU A 54 -5.46 3.99 -0.39
CA GLU A 54 -4.95 3.31 -1.59
C GLU A 54 -6.02 2.43 -2.24
N LYS A 55 -6.77 1.67 -1.44
CA LYS A 55 -7.91 0.89 -1.93
C LYS A 55 -8.99 1.76 -2.56
N ALA A 56 -9.31 2.89 -1.94
CA ALA A 56 -10.29 3.83 -2.48
C ALA A 56 -9.83 4.39 -3.84
N PHE A 57 -8.55 4.74 -4.01
CA PHE A 57 -8.02 5.18 -5.30
C PHE A 57 -8.12 4.08 -6.37
N LEU A 58 -7.79 2.83 -6.03
CA LEU A 58 -7.94 1.70 -6.95
C LEU A 58 -9.40 1.48 -7.35
N GLU A 59 -10.33 1.55 -6.39
CA GLU A 59 -11.75 1.37 -6.65
C GLU A 59 -12.32 2.49 -7.53
N ILE A 60 -11.92 3.75 -7.29
CA ILE A 60 -12.28 4.88 -8.15
C ILE A 60 -11.78 4.66 -9.58
N GLY A 61 -10.52 4.25 -9.76
CA GLY A 61 -9.96 3.98 -11.09
C GLY A 61 -10.69 2.84 -11.81
N LYS A 62 -11.00 1.76 -11.09
CA LYS A 62 -11.80 0.63 -11.62
C LYS A 62 -13.19 1.09 -12.04
N LEU A 63 -13.90 1.81 -11.19
CA LEU A 63 -15.24 2.30 -11.46
C LEU A 63 -15.24 3.26 -12.67
N TYR A 64 -14.23 4.13 -12.77
CA TYR A 64 -14.06 5.01 -13.92
C TYR A 64 -13.89 4.20 -15.20
N TYR A 65 -12.96 3.24 -15.23
CA TYR A 65 -12.72 2.39 -16.40
C TYR A 65 -14.00 1.63 -16.81
N GLU A 66 -14.69 1.00 -15.86
CA GLU A 66 -15.91 0.25 -16.17
C GLU A 66 -17.02 1.10 -16.80
N THR A 67 -17.15 2.35 -16.35
CA THR A 67 -18.20 3.27 -16.79
C THR A 67 -17.83 4.04 -18.06
N HIS A 68 -16.54 4.32 -18.28
CA HIS A 68 -16.07 5.21 -19.36
C HIS A 68 -15.17 4.53 -20.41
N LYS A 69 -14.81 3.25 -20.28
CA LYS A 69 -13.93 2.54 -21.23
C LYS A 69 -14.33 2.64 -22.70
N ASN A 70 -15.61 2.85 -23.00
CA ASN A 70 -16.10 2.93 -24.38
C ASN A 70 -15.89 4.32 -25.01
N ALA A 71 -15.71 5.35 -24.18
CA ALA A 71 -15.49 6.73 -24.60
C ALA A 71 -14.75 7.50 -23.49
N PRO A 72 -13.47 7.16 -23.21
CA PRO A 72 -12.69 7.89 -22.22
C PRO A 72 -12.40 9.30 -22.74
N ASP A 73 -12.31 10.27 -21.84
CA ASP A 73 -11.99 11.65 -22.18
C ASP A 73 -10.74 12.15 -21.43
N GLY A 74 -10.25 13.31 -21.88
CA GLY A 74 -9.15 14.05 -21.25
C GLY A 74 -7.92 13.20 -20.98
N PHE A 75 -7.44 13.26 -19.73
CA PHE A 75 -6.22 12.59 -19.29
C PHE A 75 -6.35 11.07 -19.16
N PHE A 76 -7.56 10.51 -19.19
CA PHE A 76 -7.78 9.08 -18.99
C PHE A 76 -7.75 8.26 -20.28
N VAL A 77 -7.76 8.90 -21.45
CA VAL A 77 -7.70 8.22 -22.76
C VAL A 77 -6.49 7.28 -22.82
N GLN A 78 -5.29 7.82 -22.54
CA GLN A 78 -4.04 7.05 -22.60
C GLN A 78 -4.04 5.89 -21.60
N LEU A 79 -4.54 6.10 -20.38
CA LEU A 79 -4.63 5.05 -19.36
C LEU A 79 -5.61 3.93 -19.77
N CYS A 80 -6.75 4.28 -20.37
CA CYS A 80 -7.71 3.29 -20.86
C CYS A 80 -7.19 2.53 -22.08
N ASP A 81 -6.43 3.19 -22.96
CA ASP A 81 -5.77 2.56 -24.10
C ASP A 81 -4.70 1.57 -23.64
N GLU A 82 -3.90 1.93 -22.63
CA GLU A 82 -2.90 1.05 -22.03
C GLU A 82 -3.53 -0.20 -21.40
N ILE A 83 -4.62 -0.03 -20.64
CA ILE A 83 -5.37 -1.15 -20.07
C ILE A 83 -5.92 -2.06 -21.19
N SER A 84 -6.44 -1.47 -22.27
CA SER A 84 -6.97 -2.23 -23.40
C SER A 84 -5.87 -3.03 -24.12
N LEU A 85 -4.72 -2.41 -24.37
CA LEU A 85 -3.55 -3.07 -24.95
C LEU A 85 -3.04 -4.22 -24.06
N ALA A 86 -3.01 -4.02 -22.74
CA ALA A 86 -2.62 -5.05 -21.78
C ALA A 86 -3.60 -6.24 -21.81
N ASN A 87 -4.91 -5.99 -21.88
CA ASN A 87 -5.92 -7.05 -21.99
C ASN A 87 -5.80 -7.85 -23.30
N ASP A 88 -5.52 -7.18 -24.42
CA ASP A 88 -5.25 -7.86 -25.69
C ASP A 88 -4.01 -8.73 -25.60
N ASN A 89 -2.96 -8.24 -24.95
CA ASN A 89 -1.73 -9.01 -24.73
C ASN A 89 -1.96 -10.23 -23.81
N ILE A 90 -2.71 -10.05 -22.71
CA ILE A 90 -3.12 -11.16 -21.83
C ILE A 90 -3.87 -12.22 -22.63
N SER A 91 -4.80 -11.82 -23.49
CA SER A 91 -5.57 -12.75 -24.33
C SER A 91 -4.68 -13.54 -25.29
N LYS A 92 -3.67 -12.89 -25.88
CA LYS A 92 -2.66 -13.58 -26.73
C LYS A 92 -1.83 -14.57 -25.92
N ILE A 93 -1.31 -14.14 -24.76
CA ILE A 93 -0.51 -15.00 -23.88
C ILE A 93 -1.32 -16.22 -23.44
N LEU A 94 -2.60 -16.05 -23.07
CA LEU A 94 -3.46 -17.15 -22.67
C LEU A 94 -3.72 -18.13 -23.83
N SER A 95 -3.90 -17.63 -25.06
CA SER A 95 -4.04 -18.49 -26.24
C SER A 95 -2.76 -19.30 -26.51
N GLU A 96 -1.59 -18.68 -26.41
CA GLU A 96 -0.30 -19.37 -26.58
C GLU A 96 -0.08 -20.42 -25.48
N LEU A 97 -0.46 -20.12 -24.24
CA LEU A 97 -0.41 -21.08 -23.13
C LEU A 97 -1.31 -22.29 -23.39
N ASP A 98 -2.52 -22.09 -23.90
CA ASP A 98 -3.45 -23.18 -24.24
C ASP A 98 -2.94 -24.05 -25.40
N ASP A 99 -2.39 -23.43 -26.44
CA ASP A 99 -1.75 -24.13 -27.56
C ASP A 99 -0.56 -24.98 -27.10
N LEU A 100 0.28 -24.44 -26.21
CA LEU A 100 1.41 -25.18 -25.64
C LEU A 100 0.94 -26.32 -24.74
N LYS A 101 -0.10 -26.11 -23.92
CA LYS A 101 -0.66 -27.11 -23.02
C LYS A 101 -1.32 -28.26 -23.79
N SER A 102 -2.10 -27.95 -24.83
CA SER A 102 -2.74 -28.94 -25.69
C SER A 102 -1.70 -29.73 -26.51
N GLY A 103 -0.64 -29.07 -26.98
CA GLY A 103 0.49 -29.71 -27.65
C GLY A 103 1.26 -30.68 -26.76
N LEU A 104 1.37 -30.39 -25.45
CA LEU A 104 2.02 -31.28 -24.47
C LEU A 104 1.13 -32.45 -24.07
N SER A 105 -0.19 -32.25 -23.94
CA SER A 105 -1.14 -33.33 -23.62
C SER A 105 -1.35 -34.34 -24.76
N SER A 106 -0.95 -33.99 -25.99
CA SER A 106 -1.18 -34.82 -27.19
C SER A 106 0.01 -35.69 -27.59
N LYS A 107 1.15 -35.60 -26.88
CA LYS A 107 2.33 -36.44 -27.11
C LYS A 107 2.68 -37.15 -25.81
N ASP A 108 2.99 -38.44 -25.89
CA ASP A 108 3.44 -39.30 -24.78
C ASP A 108 4.58 -38.64 -23.98
N CYS A 109 4.24 -37.81 -23.01
CA CYS A 109 5.17 -37.06 -22.17
C CYS A 109 4.59 -37.09 -20.75
N ASP A 110 5.12 -37.98 -19.90
CA ASP A 110 4.88 -38.07 -18.46
C ASP A 110 5.49 -36.86 -17.72
N ILE A 111 5.15 -35.64 -18.13
CA ILE A 111 5.58 -34.41 -17.48
C ILE A 111 4.32 -33.69 -17.01
N GLU A 112 4.02 -33.84 -15.72
CA GLU A 112 3.03 -33.01 -15.03
C GLU A 112 3.57 -31.59 -14.88
N VAL A 113 3.07 -30.66 -15.69
CA VAL A 113 3.33 -29.23 -15.53
C VAL A 113 2.12 -28.62 -14.81
N GLU A 114 2.29 -28.30 -13.53
CA GLU A 114 1.31 -27.57 -12.74
C GLU A 114 1.40 -26.07 -13.10
N PHE A 115 0.42 -25.59 -13.85
CA PHE A 115 0.29 -24.15 -14.14
C PHE A 115 -0.51 -23.51 -13.01
N THR A 116 0.16 -22.70 -12.18
CA THR A 116 -0.55 -21.85 -11.22
C THR A 116 -1.21 -20.72 -11.98
N GLU A 117 -2.54 -20.70 -12.00
CA GLU A 117 -3.32 -19.58 -12.49
C GLU A 117 -3.00 -18.38 -11.60
N VAL A 118 -2.19 -17.44 -12.11
CA VAL A 118 -1.96 -16.17 -11.42
C VAL A 118 -3.23 -15.34 -11.59
N THR A 119 -4.18 -15.53 -10.68
CA THR A 119 -5.22 -14.52 -10.45
C THR A 119 -4.48 -13.25 -10.06
N VAL A 120 -4.63 -12.18 -10.85
CA VAL A 120 -4.12 -10.85 -10.52
C VAL A 120 -4.93 -10.33 -9.34
N ASP A 121 -4.68 -10.87 -8.16
CA ASP A 121 -5.20 -10.37 -6.91
C ASP A 121 -4.31 -9.19 -6.54
N THR A 122 -4.58 -8.03 -7.16
CA THR A 122 -3.85 -6.76 -7.07
C THR A 122 -3.11 -6.56 -5.73
N PRO A 123 -1.77 -6.46 -5.72
CA PRO A 123 -1.09 -5.72 -4.66
C PRO A 123 0.09 -4.85 -5.14
N GLU A 124 0.24 -3.69 -4.48
CA GLU A 124 1.34 -2.70 -4.50
C GLU A 124 1.80 -2.11 -5.85
N VAL A 125 1.12 -1.03 -6.26
CA VAL A 125 1.70 -0.02 -7.14
C VAL A 125 2.69 0.82 -6.31
N LYS A 126 3.99 0.72 -6.61
CA LYS A 126 5.00 1.65 -6.09
C LYS A 126 4.77 3.02 -6.72
N VAL A 127 4.24 3.96 -5.94
CA VAL A 127 4.00 5.35 -6.36
C VAL A 127 5.35 5.99 -6.73
N ALA A 128 5.49 6.38 -8.00
CA ALA A 128 6.59 7.19 -8.47
C ALA A 128 6.52 8.58 -7.82
N THR A 129 7.63 9.04 -7.26
CA THR A 129 7.76 10.33 -6.59
C THR A 129 7.56 11.49 -7.56
N GLU A 130 6.78 12.47 -7.11
CA GLU A 130 6.46 13.75 -7.77
C GLU A 130 7.72 14.63 -7.97
N GLU A 131 8.49 14.45 -9.05
CA GLU A 131 9.52 15.45 -9.42
C GLU A 131 9.57 15.86 -10.89
N ASP A 132 8.62 15.44 -11.75
CA ASP A 132 8.69 15.76 -13.19
C ASP A 132 7.49 16.52 -13.76
N PHE A 133 6.86 17.39 -12.95
CA PHE A 133 5.98 18.42 -13.51
C PHE A 133 6.83 19.53 -14.13
N VAL A 134 7.23 19.32 -15.38
CA VAL A 134 7.77 20.36 -16.25
C VAL A 134 6.72 21.46 -16.38
N LYS A 135 7.06 22.63 -15.84
CA LYS A 135 6.33 23.88 -16.00
C LYS A 135 6.67 24.46 -17.37
N GLU A 136 5.87 24.16 -18.40
CA GLU A 136 5.87 24.96 -19.62
C GLU A 136 4.64 25.88 -19.62
N GLY A 137 4.92 27.18 -19.62
CA GLY A 137 3.91 28.22 -19.78
C GLY A 137 3.38 28.23 -21.21
N SER A 138 2.07 28.43 -21.34
CA SER A 138 1.51 28.98 -22.58
C SER A 138 0.99 30.37 -22.26
N ASP A 139 1.83 31.35 -22.58
CA ASP A 139 1.41 32.73 -22.78
C ASP A 139 0.54 32.78 -24.05
N GLY A 140 -0.48 33.63 -24.01
CA GLY A 140 -1.70 33.49 -24.81
C GLY A 140 -1.60 33.76 -26.30
N GLU A 141 -2.71 33.45 -26.96
CA GLU A 141 -3.17 34.15 -28.16
C GLU A 141 -4.70 34.30 -28.13
N ASP A 142 -5.12 35.46 -28.64
CA ASP A 142 -6.35 36.20 -28.44
C ASP A 142 -7.48 35.82 -29.44
N ILE A 143 -8.74 35.89 -28.98
CA ILE A 143 -9.96 36.47 -29.66
C ILE A 143 -10.66 35.60 -30.76
N PRO A 144 -12.01 35.67 -31.01
CA PRO A 144 -13.04 36.62 -30.52
C PRO A 144 -14.37 36.06 -29.95
N GLU A 145 -15.08 37.01 -29.33
CA GLU A 145 -16.48 37.11 -28.90
C GLU A 145 -17.61 36.80 -29.94
N GLN A 146 -18.68 36.17 -29.41
CA GLN A 146 -20.14 36.47 -29.58
C GLN A 146 -20.81 36.14 -30.95
N PRO A 147 -22.15 35.89 -31.03
CA PRO A 147 -23.18 36.42 -30.13
C PRO A 147 -24.33 35.49 -29.71
N GLU A 148 -25.06 36.02 -28.73
CA GLU A 148 -26.35 35.62 -28.17
C GLU A 148 -27.42 35.23 -29.21
N GLU A 149 -28.21 34.19 -28.92
CA GLU A 149 -29.55 34.05 -29.51
C GLU A 149 -30.58 33.79 -28.39
N LYS A 150 -31.41 34.81 -28.15
CA LYS A 150 -32.67 34.73 -27.39
C LYS A 150 -33.77 34.21 -28.30
N THR A 151 -34.42 33.12 -27.90
CA THR A 151 -35.83 32.80 -28.18
C THR A 151 -36.21 31.67 -27.21
N GLU A 152 -37.30 31.67 -26.46
CA GLU A 152 -38.59 32.37 -26.48
C GLU A 152 -39.13 32.44 -25.04
#